data_AF-A0A6P2YLA6-F1
#
_entry.id   AF-A0A6P2YLA6-F1
#
_cell.length_a   1.000
_cell.length_b   1.000
_cell.length_c   1.000
_cell.angle_alpha   90.00
_cell.angle_beta   90.00
_cell.angle_gamma   90.00
#
_symmetry.space_group_name_H-M   'P 1'
#
loop_
_entity.id
_entity.type
_entity.pdbx_description
1 polymer ?
#
loop_
_entity_poly.entity_id
_entity_poly.type
_entity_poly.pdbx_seq_one_letter_code
_entity_poly.pdbx_strand_id
1 'polypeptide(L)'
;MSKDDSLRGQIKEQAQVADRHNLARPAANGALWARGLTTQRVADLFRTLQGLPGHWMQLQNEVNAGNRYFYGVQNGSVTTDEGKALIRWIAQAVVSAAGEAQFDFPLQQLRFTADMGWLKLQRVQGRVMVFSQP
;
A
#
# COMPACT_ATOMS: atom_id res chain seq x y z
N MET A 1 -6.63 26.83 7.98
CA MET A 1 -5.63 25.87 7.48
C MET A 1 -5.65 24.67 8.40
N SER A 2 -6.04 23.51 7.88
CA SER A 2 -6.18 22.29 8.69
C SER A 2 -4.80 21.66 8.92
N LYS A 3 -4.60 20.95 10.03
CA LYS A 3 -3.33 20.27 10.37
C LYS A 3 -2.83 19.35 9.25
N ASP A 4 -3.74 18.83 8.43
CA ASP A 4 -3.47 18.01 7.25
C ASP A 4 -2.68 18.74 6.15
N ASP A 5 -2.88 20.05 5.99
CA ASP A 5 -2.20 20.84 4.94
C ASP A 5 -0.75 21.16 5.32
N SER A 6 -0.48 21.43 6.60
CA SER A 6 0.87 21.68 7.10
C SER A 6 1.75 20.42 7.03
N LEU A 7 1.15 19.24 7.26
CA LEU A 7 1.82 17.95 7.08
C LEU A 7 2.14 17.65 5.61
N ARG A 8 1.31 18.12 4.66
CA ARG A 8 1.57 17.95 3.22
C ARG A 8 2.76 18.78 2.73
N GLY A 9 2.95 19.99 3.28
CA GLY A 9 3.99 20.94 2.86
C GLY A 9 5.42 20.53 3.24
N GLN A 10 5.67 20.16 4.51
CA GLN A 10 7.03 19.87 5.00
C GLN A 10 7.61 18.54 4.47
N ILE A 11 6.77 17.66 3.93
CA ILE A 11 7.16 16.30 3.48
C ILE A 11 7.66 16.30 2.02
N LYS A 12 7.38 17.37 1.25
CA LYS A 12 7.74 17.46 -0.18
C LYS A 12 9.26 17.54 -0.41
N GLU A 13 10.02 17.99 0.58
CA GLU A 13 11.47 18.21 0.46
C GLU A 13 12.33 16.97 0.77
N GLN A 14 11.81 15.94 1.45
CA GLN A 14 12.62 14.78 1.86
C GLN A 14 12.56 13.58 0.89
N ALA A 15 11.79 13.66 -0.21
CA ALA A 15 11.57 12.54 -1.12
C ALA A 15 12.53 12.51 -2.33
N GLN A 16 13.73 13.08 -2.22
CA GLN A 16 14.75 12.99 -3.27
C GLN A 16 15.79 11.91 -2.93
N VAL A 17 15.79 10.87 -3.78
CA VAL A 17 16.86 9.87 -3.96
C VAL A 17 17.06 8.88 -2.81
N ALA A 18 16.02 8.10 -2.48
CA ALA A 18 16.21 6.84 -1.78
C ALA A 18 15.84 5.69 -2.73
N ASP A 19 16.83 4.84 -2.98
CA ASP A 19 16.81 3.56 -3.66
C ASP A 19 15.40 3.01 -3.96
N ARG A 20 15.01 3.04 -5.23
CA ARG A 20 13.70 2.56 -5.71
C ARG A 20 13.49 1.07 -5.44
N HIS A 21 14.43 0.34 -4.86
CA HIS A 21 14.28 -1.07 -4.51
C HIS A 21 14.11 -1.32 -3.00
N ASN A 22 14.39 -0.33 -2.16
CA ASN A 22 14.27 -0.47 -0.71
C ASN A 22 13.60 0.78 -0.15
N LEU A 23 12.31 0.68 0.20
CA LEU A 23 11.68 1.74 0.96
C LEU A 23 12.48 1.93 2.25
N ALA A 24 13.02 3.13 2.45
CA ALA A 24 13.60 3.49 3.74
C ALA A 24 12.56 3.15 4.81
N ARG A 25 12.95 2.35 5.80
CA ARG A 25 12.06 1.78 6.82
C ARG A 25 12.16 2.62 8.09
N PRO A 26 11.50 3.79 8.21
CA PRO A 26 11.58 4.62 9.41
C PRO A 26 11.14 3.81 10.62
N ALA A 27 12.04 3.54 11.56
CA ALA A 27 11.79 2.66 12.69
C ALA A 27 10.61 3.12 13.58
N ALA A 28 10.23 4.40 13.51
CA ALA A 28 9.27 5.02 14.42
C ALA A 28 7.96 5.53 13.77
N ASN A 29 7.78 5.49 12.45
CA ASN A 29 6.60 6.14 11.82
C ASN A 29 5.95 5.29 10.72
N GLY A 30 4.89 4.57 11.10
CA GLY A 30 4.10 3.74 10.19
C GLY A 30 3.39 4.53 9.10
N ALA A 31 2.95 5.75 9.38
CA ALA A 31 2.30 6.62 8.39
C ALA A 31 3.26 7.07 7.28
N LEU A 32 4.51 7.42 7.62
CA LEU A 32 5.53 7.76 6.61
C LEU A 32 5.90 6.55 5.75
N TRP A 33 6.04 5.38 6.37
CA TRP A 33 6.28 4.14 5.64
C TRP A 33 5.12 3.83 4.67
N ALA A 34 3.87 3.87 5.15
CA ALA A 34 2.69 3.61 4.31
C ALA A 34 2.59 4.63 3.16
N ARG A 35 2.89 5.91 3.41
CA ARG A 35 2.94 6.93 2.35
C ARG A 35 4.00 6.61 1.28
N GLY A 36 5.20 6.20 1.69
CA GLY A 36 6.27 5.79 0.78
C GLY A 36 5.81 4.61 -0.09
N LEU A 37 5.20 3.62 0.53
CA LEU A 37 4.61 2.46 -0.13
C LEU A 37 3.56 2.89 -1.17
N THR A 38 2.59 3.72 -0.79
CA THR A 38 1.52 4.16 -1.69
C THR A 38 2.00 5.10 -2.79
N THR A 39 3.03 5.91 -2.55
CA THR A 39 3.52 6.87 -3.55
C THR A 39 4.42 6.20 -4.58
N GLN A 40 5.26 5.25 -4.15
CA GLN A 40 6.28 4.64 -5.03
C GLN A 40 5.82 3.31 -5.59
N ARG A 41 5.32 2.39 -4.75
CA ARG A 41 4.99 1.02 -5.19
C ARG A 41 3.65 0.93 -5.86
N VAL A 42 2.64 1.57 -5.28
CA VAL A 42 1.28 1.51 -5.84
C VAL A 42 1.21 2.22 -7.20
N ALA A 43 1.96 3.30 -7.39
CA ALA A 43 2.07 3.99 -8.68
C ALA A 43 2.68 3.09 -9.78
N ASP A 44 3.63 2.22 -9.44
CA ASP A 44 4.28 1.33 -10.40
C ASP A 44 3.46 0.05 -10.70
N LEU A 45 2.52 -0.35 -9.83
CA LEU A 45 1.75 -1.61 -9.97
C LEU A 45 1.13 -1.78 -11.35
N PHE A 46 0.44 -0.74 -11.82
CA PHE A 46 -0.36 -0.77 -13.03
C PHE A 46 0.30 -0.04 -14.20
N ARG A 47 1.64 0.07 -14.19
CA ARG A 47 2.38 0.73 -15.27
C ARG A 47 2.40 -0.08 -16.56
N THR A 48 2.59 -1.40 -16.47
CA THR A 48 2.53 -2.32 -17.62
C THR A 48 1.93 -3.66 -17.18
N LEU A 49 1.22 -4.34 -18.09
CA LEU A 49 0.63 -5.65 -17.81
C LEU A 49 1.70 -6.71 -17.51
N GLN A 50 2.82 -6.68 -18.23
CA GLN A 50 3.93 -7.63 -18.04
C GLN A 50 4.64 -7.43 -16.70
N GLY A 51 4.73 -6.19 -16.21
CA GLY A 51 5.37 -5.86 -14.93
C GLY A 51 4.50 -6.13 -13.71
N LEU A 52 3.17 -6.18 -13.90
CA LEU A 52 2.19 -6.30 -12.81
C LEU A 52 2.51 -7.43 -11.82
N PRO A 53 2.81 -8.69 -12.23
CA PRO A 53 3.09 -9.77 -11.27
C PRO A 53 4.32 -9.47 -10.39
N GLY A 54 5.37 -8.89 -10.98
CA GLY A 54 6.60 -8.53 -10.26
C GLY A 54 6.38 -7.40 -9.26
N HIS A 55 5.68 -6.34 -9.67
CA HIS A 55 5.33 -5.22 -8.79
C HIS A 55 4.36 -5.65 -7.68
N TRP A 56 3.44 -6.57 -7.98
CA TRP A 56 2.52 -7.11 -6.99
C TRP A 56 3.23 -7.91 -5.90
N MET A 57 4.17 -8.77 -6.30
CA MET A 57 5.01 -9.51 -5.36
C MET A 57 5.87 -8.57 -4.50
N GLN A 58 6.42 -7.51 -5.09
CA GLN A 58 7.16 -6.49 -4.34
C GLN A 58 6.26 -5.78 -3.31
N LEU A 59 5.04 -5.41 -3.69
CA LEU A 59 4.07 -4.83 -2.76
C LEU A 59 3.76 -5.78 -1.59
N GLN A 60 3.52 -7.06 -1.87
CA GLN A 60 3.27 -8.06 -0.82
C GLN A 60 4.46 -8.19 0.15
N ASN A 61 5.69 -8.18 -0.37
CA ASN A 61 6.90 -8.24 0.45
C ASN A 61 7.05 -7.02 1.36
N GLU A 62 6.74 -5.82 0.85
CA GLU A 62 6.75 -4.59 1.64
C GLU A 62 5.66 -4.60 2.70
N VAL A 63 4.43 -5.03 2.36
CA VAL A 63 3.34 -5.21 3.34
C VAL A 63 3.76 -6.17 4.45
N ASN A 64 4.37 -7.30 4.10
CA ASN A 64 4.88 -8.26 5.08
C ASN A 64 5.98 -7.65 5.97
N ALA A 65 6.90 -6.87 5.39
CA ALA A 65 7.92 -6.14 6.14
C ALA A 65 7.32 -5.06 7.05
N GLY A 66 6.16 -4.53 6.67
CA GLY A 66 5.38 -3.55 7.42
C GLY A 66 4.60 -4.08 8.61
N ASN A 67 4.58 -5.41 8.85
CA ASN A 67 3.84 -6.03 9.95
C ASN A 67 4.11 -5.40 11.33
N ARG A 68 5.33 -4.91 11.57
CA ARG A 68 5.69 -4.18 12.80
C ARG A 68 4.85 -2.91 13.05
N TYR A 69 4.36 -2.28 12.00
CA TYR A 69 3.48 -1.12 12.09
C TYR A 69 2.00 -1.52 12.27
N PHE A 70 1.64 -2.75 11.92
CA PHE A 70 0.27 -3.25 12.05
C PHE A 70 -0.02 -3.80 13.45
N TYR A 71 0.95 -4.46 14.08
CA TYR A 71 0.79 -5.11 15.38
C TYR A 71 1.29 -4.26 16.56
N GLY A 72 2.02 -3.16 16.31
CA GLY A 72 2.63 -2.33 17.34
C GLY A 72 3.90 -2.95 17.95
N VAL A 73 4.49 -2.30 18.95
CA VAL A 73 5.76 -2.71 19.60
C VAL A 73 5.61 -3.99 20.43
N GLN A 74 4.39 -4.31 20.84
CA GLN A 74 4.08 -5.60 21.46
C GLN A 74 3.78 -6.59 20.34
N ASN A 75 4.48 -7.73 20.32
CA ASN A 75 4.26 -8.86 19.41
C ASN A 75 2.85 -9.46 19.59
N GLY A 76 1.82 -8.73 19.16
CA GLY A 76 0.44 -9.14 19.18
C GLY A 76 0.09 -9.85 17.89
N SER A 77 -0.68 -10.93 17.99
CA SER A 77 -1.35 -11.57 16.85
C SER A 77 -2.54 -10.75 16.32
N VAL A 78 -2.85 -9.62 16.96
CA VAL A 78 -4.03 -8.77 16.70
C VAL A 78 -3.59 -7.42 16.16
N THR A 79 -4.20 -6.98 15.07
CA THR A 79 -3.89 -5.69 14.45
C THR A 79 -4.36 -4.54 15.35
N THR A 80 -3.49 -3.56 15.59
CA THR A 80 -3.84 -2.34 16.34
C THR A 80 -4.78 -1.45 15.52
N ASP A 81 -5.54 -0.56 16.15
CA ASP A 81 -6.45 0.33 15.40
C ASP A 81 -5.70 1.24 14.41
N GLU A 82 -4.50 1.69 14.77
CA GLU A 82 -3.60 2.40 13.85
C GLU A 82 -3.16 1.49 12.69
N GLY A 83 -2.79 0.25 12.98
CA GLY A 83 -2.47 -0.76 11.97
C GLY A 83 -3.61 -1.00 10.99
N LYS A 84 -4.86 -1.11 11.49
CA LYS A 84 -6.06 -1.26 10.65
C LYS A 84 -6.26 -0.04 9.76
N ALA A 85 -6.03 1.17 10.28
CA ALA A 85 -6.12 2.40 9.50
C ALA A 85 -5.06 2.43 8.38
N LEU A 86 -3.82 2.03 8.67
CA LEU A 86 -2.75 1.93 7.66
C LEU A 86 -3.10 0.91 6.57
N ILE A 87 -3.59 -0.28 6.95
CA ILE A 87 -4.01 -1.34 6.03
C ILE A 87 -5.11 -0.83 5.09
N ARG A 88 -6.15 -0.20 5.65
CA ARG A 88 -7.25 0.38 4.87
C ARG A 88 -6.76 1.45 3.90
N TRP A 89 -5.83 2.29 4.35
CA TRP A 89 -5.24 3.31 3.49
C TRP A 89 -4.46 2.71 2.32
N ILE A 90 -3.61 1.71 2.58
CA ILE A 90 -2.87 0.99 1.53
C ILE A 90 -3.85 0.32 0.55
N ALA A 91 -4.86 -0.37 1.08
CA ALA A 91 -5.85 -1.05 0.24
C ALA A 91 -6.62 -0.07 -0.65
N GLN A 92 -7.05 1.07 -0.10
CA GLN A 92 -7.75 2.10 -0.86
C GLN A 92 -6.85 2.70 -1.95
N ALA A 93 -5.57 2.95 -1.66
CA ALA A 93 -4.63 3.42 -2.66
C ALA A 93 -4.48 2.44 -3.83
N VAL A 94 -4.39 1.13 -3.54
CA VAL A 94 -4.32 0.08 -4.57
C VAL A 94 -5.59 0.04 -5.43
N VAL A 95 -6.77 0.13 -4.81
CA VAL A 95 -8.06 0.16 -5.53
C VAL A 95 -8.17 1.41 -6.40
N SER A 96 -7.77 2.58 -5.90
CA SER A 96 -7.74 3.82 -6.69
C SER A 96 -6.82 3.70 -7.90
N ALA A 97 -5.59 3.21 -7.72
CA ALA A 97 -4.64 3.04 -8.81
C ALA A 97 -5.11 2.00 -9.84
N ALA A 98 -5.78 0.93 -9.40
CA ALA A 98 -6.43 -0.02 -10.30
C ALA A 98 -7.54 0.64 -11.15
N GLY A 99 -8.23 1.63 -10.59
CA GLY A 99 -9.25 2.43 -11.27
C GLY A 99 -8.69 3.21 -12.46
N GLU A 100 -7.44 3.65 -12.35
CA GLU A 100 -6.73 4.46 -13.34
C GLU A 100 -5.92 3.63 -14.35
N ALA A 101 -5.79 2.31 -14.12
CA ALA A 101 -5.05 1.40 -14.99
C ALA A 101 -5.58 1.43 -16.44
N GLN A 102 -4.66 1.49 -17.41
CA GLN A 102 -4.96 1.57 -18.84
C GLN A 102 -5.20 0.20 -19.51
N PHE A 103 -5.18 -0.88 -18.74
CA PHE A 103 -5.34 -2.25 -19.22
C PHE A 103 -6.12 -3.09 -18.22
N ASP A 104 -6.82 -4.11 -18.73
CA ASP A 104 -7.47 -5.12 -17.90
C ASP A 104 -6.44 -6.10 -17.32
N PHE A 105 -6.73 -6.63 -16.13
CA PHE A 105 -5.85 -7.56 -15.45
C PHE A 105 -6.64 -8.63 -14.67
N PRO A 106 -6.12 -9.86 -14.61
CA PRO A 106 -6.76 -10.94 -13.87
C PRO A 106 -6.67 -10.70 -12.36
N LEU A 107 -7.44 -11.48 -11.59
CA LEU A 107 -7.48 -11.41 -10.14
C LEU A 107 -6.10 -11.27 -9.48
N GLN A 108 -5.92 -10.15 -8.77
CA GLN A 108 -4.79 -9.87 -7.91
C GLN A 108 -5.22 -9.92 -6.44
N GLN A 109 -4.32 -10.40 -5.58
CA GLN A 109 -4.63 -10.65 -4.17
C GLN A 109 -3.48 -10.15 -3.29
N LEU A 110 -3.79 -9.29 -2.32
CA LEU A 110 -2.84 -8.77 -1.35
C LEU A 110 -3.30 -9.17 0.05
N ARG A 111 -2.47 -9.92 0.77
CA ARG A 111 -2.73 -10.34 2.15
C ARG A 111 -2.13 -9.34 3.12
N PHE A 112 -2.91 -8.96 4.13
CA PHE A 112 -2.42 -8.20 5.27
C PHE A 112 -2.25 -9.13 6.48
N THR A 113 -2.74 -8.70 7.65
CA THR A 113 -2.74 -9.46 8.89
C THR A 113 -3.83 -10.53 8.89
N ALA A 114 -3.71 -11.51 9.81
CA ALA A 114 -4.64 -12.64 9.84
C ALA A 114 -6.10 -12.22 10.11
N ASP A 115 -6.29 -11.17 10.91
CA ASP A 115 -7.59 -10.62 11.32
C ASP A 115 -8.16 -9.59 10.32
N MET A 116 -7.34 -8.97 9.48
CA MET A 116 -7.80 -8.04 8.43
C MET A 116 -7.99 -8.72 7.07
N GLY A 117 -7.35 -9.88 6.83
CA GLY A 117 -7.61 -10.69 5.65
C GLY A 117 -6.98 -10.16 4.37
N TRP A 118 -7.74 -10.20 3.27
CA TRP A 118 -7.26 -9.98 1.91
C TRP A 118 -7.90 -8.76 1.25
N LEU A 119 -7.11 -8.02 0.46
CA LEU A 119 -7.61 -7.25 -0.66
C LEU A 119 -7.61 -8.14 -1.91
N LYS A 120 -8.74 -8.23 -2.60
CA LYS A 120 -8.90 -9.00 -3.84
C LYS A 120 -9.58 -8.15 -4.89
N LEU A 121 -8.94 -7.96 -6.04
CA LEU A 121 -9.52 -7.19 -7.15
C LEU A 121 -9.06 -7.69 -8.51
N GLN A 122 -9.85 -7.37 -9.52
CA GLN A 122 -9.48 -7.52 -10.93
C GLN A 122 -10.00 -6.32 -11.71
N ARG A 123 -9.54 -6.17 -12.96
CA ARG A 123 -10.11 -5.19 -13.88
C ARG A 123 -10.53 -5.90 -15.17
N VAL A 124 -11.79 -5.75 -15.53
CA VAL A 124 -12.40 -6.38 -16.70
C VAL A 124 -13.23 -5.34 -17.44
N GLN A 125 -13.00 -5.21 -18.75
CA GLN A 125 -13.65 -4.23 -19.62
C GLN A 125 -13.54 -2.80 -19.07
N GLY A 126 -12.37 -2.43 -18.55
CA GLY A 126 -12.11 -1.10 -18.01
C GLY A 126 -12.78 -0.82 -16.66
N ARG A 127 -13.39 -1.81 -16.01
CA ARG A 127 -14.03 -1.67 -14.69
C ARG A 127 -13.29 -2.49 -13.64
N VAL A 128 -12.99 -1.85 -12.50
CA VAL A 128 -12.42 -2.54 -11.35
C VAL A 128 -13.52 -3.24 -10.58
N MET A 129 -13.34 -4.54 -10.36
CA MET A 129 -14.18 -5.38 -9.52
C MET A 129 -13.41 -5.69 -8.25
N VAL A 130 -13.93 -5.28 -7.09
CA VAL A 130 -13.34 -5.55 -5.77
C VAL A 130 -14.17 -6.65 -5.10
N PHE A 131 -13.54 -7.77 -4.76
CA PHE A 131 -14.18 -8.94 -4.16
C PHE A 131 -14.00 -9.02 -2.64
N SER A 132 -12.97 -8.37 -2.12
CA SER A 132 -12.63 -8.36 -0.69
C SER A 132 -11.82 -7.12 -0.39
N GLN A 133 -12.10 -6.48 0.75
CA GLN A 133 -11.36 -5.33 1.26
C GLN A 133 -11.24 -5.45 2.80
N PRO A 134 -10.06 -5.21 3.37
CA PRO A 134 -9.83 -5.19 4.82
C PRO A 134 -10.41 -3.95 5.51
#